data_AF-A0A8I5U520-F1
#
_entry.id   AF-A0A8I5U520-F1
#
_cell.length_a   1.000
_cell.length_b   1.000
_cell.length_c   1.000
_cell.angle_alpha   90.00
_cell.angle_beta   90.00
_cell.angle_gamma   90.00
#
_symmetry.space_group_name_H-M   'P 1'
#
loop_
_entity.id
_entity.type
_entity.pdbx_description
1 polymer ?
#
loop_
_entity_poly.entity_id
_entity_poly.type
_entity_poly.pdbx_seq_one_letter_code
_entity_poly.pdbx_strand_id
1 'polypeptide(L)' 'MCKGDSCYRRRRTGERKRKSVHGCIVVANLSVLNLVIVKKGEKDIPGLTDTMVPHRLEPKRASRIRKLFNLSKESP' A
#
# COMPACT_ATOMS: atom_id res chain seq x y z
N MET A 1 -1.46 16.41 15.02
CA MET A 1 -1.00 15.06 14.61
C MET A 1 0.10 14.56 15.52
N CYS A 2 0.11 13.25 15.73
CA CYS A 2 1.09 12.49 16.51
C CYS A 2 1.65 11.31 15.69
N LYS A 3 2.49 10.48 16.32
CA LYS A 3 3.09 9.31 15.65
C LYS A 3 1.99 8.34 15.20
N GLY A 4 2.00 7.98 13.91
CA GLY A 4 1.07 7.02 13.33
C GLY A 4 -0.02 7.66 12.47
N ASP A 5 -0.26 8.97 12.62
CA ASP A 5 -1.19 9.69 11.77
C ASP A 5 -0.69 9.77 10.32
N SER A 6 -1.59 9.55 9.36
CA SER A 6 -1.33 9.80 7.94
C SER A 6 -0.95 11.27 7.71
N CYS A 7 -0.18 11.57 6.67
CA CYS A 7 0.28 12.93 6.34
C CYS A 7 1.23 13.62 7.35
N TYR A 8 1.75 12.90 8.36
CA TYR A 8 2.73 13.42 9.31
C TYR A 8 3.94 12.49 9.49
N ARG A 9 5.14 13.09 9.45
CA ARG A 9 6.41 12.40 9.74
C ARG A 9 7.08 13.05 10.94
N ARG A 10 7.13 12.31 12.03
CA ARG A 10 7.73 12.71 13.30
C ARG A 10 9.26 12.86 13.19
N ARG A 11 9.84 13.91 13.79
CA ARG A 11 11.31 14.09 13.88
C ARG A 11 11.87 13.74 15.26
N ARG A 12 11.10 13.97 16.32
CA ARG A 12 11.50 13.62 17.71
C ARG A 12 10.42 12.82 18.43
N THR A 13 10.82 11.98 19.37
CA THR A 13 9.85 11.21 20.17
C THR A 13 8.96 12.14 20.99
N GLY A 14 7.65 11.86 21.03
CA GLY A 14 6.65 12.68 21.72
C GLY A 14 6.17 13.93 20.97
N GLU A 15 6.76 14.26 19.82
CA GLU A 15 6.38 15.46 19.06
C GLU A 15 4.91 15.41 18.59
N ARG A 16 4.21 16.53 18.79
CA ARG A 16 2.89 16.80 18.22
C ARG A 16 2.93 18.09 17.42
N LYS A 17 2.37 18.06 16.21
CA LYS A 17 2.36 19.23 15.31
C LYS A 17 0.97 19.48 14.73
N ARG A 18 0.59 20.74 14.61
CA ARG A 18 -0.61 21.15 13.84
C ARG A 18 -0.24 21.20 12.35
N LYS A 19 -1.06 20.56 11.52
CA LYS A 19 -0.96 20.57 10.06
C LYS A 19 -2.36 20.69 9.50
N SER A 20 -2.51 21.46 8.44
CA SER A 20 -3.73 21.47 7.63
C SER A 20 -3.72 20.26 6.71
N VAL A 21 -4.84 19.55 6.65
CA VAL A 21 -5.06 18.40 5.78
C VAL A 21 -6.42 18.54 5.13
N HIS A 22 -6.59 17.94 3.96
CA HIS A 22 -7.90 17.87 3.32
C HIS A 22 -8.76 16.79 4.01
N GLY A 23 -10.09 16.97 3.98
CA GLY A 23 -11.05 16.01 4.54
C GLY A 23 -11.24 14.79 3.65
N CYS A 24 -12.16 13.89 4.04
CA CYS A 24 -12.50 12.69 3.27
C CYS A 24 -13.45 12.96 2.09
N ILE A 25 -14.20 14.05 2.14
CA ILE A 25 -15.23 14.37 1.14
C ILE A 25 -14.56 14.91 -0.13
N VAL A 26 -14.96 14.38 -1.28
CA VAL A 26 -14.46 14.81 -2.60
C VAL A 26 -15.15 16.11 -3.01
N VAL A 27 -14.35 17.14 -3.34
CA VAL A 27 -14.81 18.47 -3.76
C VAL A 27 -14.07 18.87 -5.05
N ALA A 28 -14.66 19.77 -5.84
CA ALA A 28 -14.14 20.21 -7.13
C ALA A 28 -12.74 20.89 -7.08
N ASN A 29 -12.25 21.29 -5.91
CA ASN A 29 -10.94 21.92 -5.73
C ASN A 29 -9.78 20.92 -5.57
N LEU A 30 -10.03 19.61 -5.70
CA LEU A 30 -8.98 18.58 -5.66
C LEU A 30 -8.20 18.53 -6.97
N SER A 31 -6.87 18.63 -6.89
CA SER A 31 -6.01 18.57 -8.08
C SER A 31 -5.76 17.15 -8.59
N VAL A 32 -5.77 16.14 -7.71
CA VAL A 32 -5.44 14.75 -8.04
C VAL A 32 -6.30 13.79 -7.21
N LEU A 33 -6.73 12.68 -7.80
CA LEU A 33 -7.37 11.55 -7.13
C LEU A 33 -6.57 10.27 -7.35
N ASN A 34 -6.35 9.51 -6.28
CA ASN A 34 -5.71 8.20 -6.33
C ASN A 34 -6.79 7.12 -6.27
N LEU A 35 -6.96 6.36 -7.36
CA LEU A 35 -8.00 5.33 -7.49
C LEU A 35 -7.34 3.94 -7.65
N VAL A 36 -8.07 2.90 -7.23
CA VAL A 36 -7.67 1.49 -7.41
C VAL A 36 -8.76 0.77 -8.20
N ILE A 37 -8.38 0.03 -9.23
CA ILE A 37 -9.32 -0.75 -10.05
C ILE A 37 -9.68 -2.04 -9.30
N VAL A 38 -10.98 -2.25 -9.07
CA VAL A 38 -11.49 -3.45 -8.38
C VAL A 38 -12.00 -4.50 -9.37
N LYS A 39 -12.57 -4.08 -10.51
CA LYS A 39 -13.08 -4.96 -11.56
C LYS A 39 -12.67 -4.41 -12.93
N LYS A 40 -12.26 -5.30 -13.83
CA LYS A 40 -11.98 -4.96 -15.23
C LYS A 40 -13.30 -4.67 -15.95
N GLY A 41 -13.36 -3.56 -16.68
CA GLY A 41 -14.48 -3.23 -17.55
C GLY A 41 -14.36 -3.90 -18.92
N GLU A 42 -15.24 -3.52 -19.85
CA GLU A 42 -15.21 -4.04 -21.23
C GLU A 42 -13.95 -3.62 -22.00
N LYS A 43 -13.42 -2.43 -21.70
CA LYS A 43 -12.23 -1.88 -22.36
C LYS A 43 -10.98 -2.13 -21.54
N ASP A 44 -9.94 -2.57 -22.24
CA ASP A 44 -8.58 -2.64 -21.71
C ASP A 44 -7.96 -1.25 -21.56
N ILE A 45 -7.08 -1.10 -20.57
CA ILE A 45 -6.38 0.15 -20.29
C ILE A 45 -4.90 -0.07 -20.57
N PRO A 46 -4.38 0.52 -21.67
CA PRO A 46 -3.01 0.25 -22.09
C PRO A 46 -2.01 0.62 -21.00
N GLY A 47 -1.04 -0.26 -20.76
CA GLY A 47 0.02 -0.05 -19.78
C GLY A 47 -0.38 -0.26 -18.31
N LEU A 48 -1.64 -0.60 -18.03
CA LEU A 48 -2.09 -1.02 -16.70
C LEU A 48 -2.61 -2.45 -16.71
N THR A 49 -3.46 -2.81 -17.68
CA THR A 49 -3.98 -4.17 -17.81
C THR A 49 -3.03 -5.13 -18.50
N ASP A 50 -2.08 -4.61 -19.29
CA ASP A 50 -1.21 -5.44 -20.14
C ASP A 50 0.08 -5.88 -19.44
N THR A 51 0.45 -5.17 -18.37
CA THR A 51 1.75 -5.35 -17.71
C THR A 51 1.59 -6.06 -16.38
N MET A 52 2.39 -7.10 -16.16
CA MET A 52 2.52 -7.73 -14.85
C MET A 52 3.88 -7.38 -14.24
N VAL A 53 3.87 -6.82 -13.04
CA VAL A 53 5.09 -6.51 -12.28
C VAL A 53 5.37 -7.66 -11.32
N PRO A 54 6.50 -8.38 -11.45
CA PRO A 54 6.81 -9.49 -10.55
C PRO A 54 7.15 -8.98 -9.13
N HIS A 55 6.90 -9.82 -8.14
CA HIS A 55 7.29 -9.52 -6.76
C HIS A 55 8.81 -9.58 -6.60
N ARG A 56 9.42 -8.41 -6.34
CA ARG A 56 10.88 -8.30 -6.16
C ARG A 56 11.38 -8.86 -4.82
N LEU A 57 10.58 -8.77 -3.76
CA LEU A 57 10.99 -9.13 -2.41
C LEU A 57 10.20 -10.32 -1.91
N GLU A 58 10.91 -11.40 -1.63
CA GLU A 58 10.33 -12.59 -1.02
C GLU A 58 10.35 -12.53 0.52
N PRO A 59 9.52 -13.36 1.19
CA PRO A 59 9.50 -13.40 2.64
C PRO A 59 10.85 -13.83 3.23
N LYS A 60 11.42 -13.03 4.13
CA LYS A 60 12.70 -13.35 4.80
C LYS A 60 12.59 -14.39 5.91
N ARG A 61 11.42 -14.52 6.55
CA ARG A 61 11.25 -15.36 7.75
C ARG A 61 10.96 -16.80 7.34
N ALA A 62 11.66 -17.78 7.93
CA ALA A 62 11.48 -19.21 7.64
C ALA A 62 10.02 -19.67 7.70
N SER A 63 9.25 -19.23 8.70
CA SER A 63 7.82 -19.57 8.80
C SER A 63 6.95 -19.02 7.66
N ARG A 64 7.34 -17.89 7.05
CA ARG A 64 6.64 -17.33 5.88
C ARG A 64 7.08 -17.99 4.58
N ILE A 65 8.34 -18.38 4.46
CA ILE A 65 8.85 -19.16 3.32
C ILE A 65 8.14 -20.51 3.26
N ARG A 66 8.07 -21.24 4.39
CA ARG A 66 7.35 -22.53 4.46
C ARG A 66 5.89 -22.41 4.03
N LYS A 67 5.20 -21.34 4.45
CA LYS A 67 3.82 -21.08 4.01
C LYS A 67 3.71 -20.78 2.53
N LEU A 68 4.64 -19.98 1.97
CA LEU A 68 4.63 -19.62 0.56
C LEU A 68 4.78 -20.86 -0.34
N PHE A 69 5.66 -21.78 0.06
CA PHE A 69 5.96 -23.00 -0.67
C PHE A 69 5.20 -24.24 -0.17
N ASN A 70 4.22 -24.08 0.73
CA ASN A 70 3.44 -25.17 1.33
C ASN A 70 4.28 -26.32 1.94
N LEU A 71 5.42 -25.98 2.55
CA LEU A 71 6.33 -26.94 3.19
C LEU A 71 5.89 -27.26 4.63
N SER A 72 6.01 -28.52 5.03
CA SER A 72 5.83 -28.93 6.43
C SER A 72 7.04 -28.47 7.27
N LYS A 73 6.87 -28.43 8.60
CA LYS A 73 7.99 -28.13 9.51
C LYS A 73 9.01 -29.27 9.58
N GLU A 74 8.56 -30.48 9.25
CA GLU A 74 9.25 -31.78 9.42
C GLU A 74 9.97 -32.24 8.15
N SER A 75 10.03 -31.41 7.11
CA SER A 75 10.91 -31.68 5.97
C SER A 75 12.35 -31.81 6.50
N PRO A 76 13.07 -32.91 6.16
CA PRO A 76 14.35 -33.27 6.78
C PRO A 76 15.43 -32.18 6.67
#